data_AF-A0A402BL80-F1
#
_entry.id   AF-A0A402BL80-F1
#
_cell.length_a   1.000
_cell.length_b   1.000
_cell.length_c   1.000
_cell.angle_alpha   90.00
_cell.angle_beta   90.00
_cell.angle_gamma   90.00
#
_symmetry.space_group_name_H-M   'P 1'
#
loop_
_entity.id
_entity.type
_entity.pdbx_description
1 polymer ?
#
loop_
_entity_poly.entity_id
_entity_poly.type
_entity_poly.pdbx_seq_one_letter_code
_entity_poly.pdbx_strand_id
1 'polypeptide(L)'
;MSIPSPIIYPVGYSARYALQRVDTLMQQPHVRLVDLRCNPTSQFSQWRRKTLERVYGAAYYWAGASLGNRNYDNDLPIELLDPEPGIARLCEFLQQGDRLILLCQCPEYRVCHRAVVVRLLQQAMPSLQVVQPETLPEVQGYWGLSIRPPYSYWLANPTRLMELGLPPKTLENRGWTTRFRGEILLHSGTTVEPGAFAYWKRIIPGLECLTPTQGYPRGAFIGRARLADVVTSSRDVWFCGPYGFVLEDAQPIEPIPYPGALKIFEVPRSIIDQSHSTQRREAHEANTVVAHPS
;
A
#
# COMPACT_ATOMS: atom_id res chain seq x y z
N MET A 1 3.95 38.99 8.52
CA MET A 1 3.96 37.84 7.59
C MET A 1 2.51 37.40 7.43
N SER A 2 2.01 37.27 6.19
CA SER A 2 0.64 36.80 5.94
C SER A 2 0.52 35.36 6.43
N ILE A 3 -0.49 35.07 7.25
CA ILE A 3 -0.79 33.68 7.62
C ILE A 3 -1.19 32.96 6.32
N PRO A 4 -0.52 31.84 5.96
CA PRO A 4 -0.90 31.08 4.78
C PRO A 4 -2.34 30.59 4.93
N SER A 5 -3.10 30.60 3.82
CA SER A 5 -4.48 30.11 3.83
C SER A 5 -4.53 28.65 4.31
N PRO A 6 -5.50 28.28 5.16
CA PRO A 6 -5.67 26.90 5.58
C PRO A 6 -6.02 26.01 4.39
N ILE A 7 -5.51 24.77 4.37
CA ILE A 7 -5.68 23.85 3.24
C ILE A 7 -6.28 22.53 3.73
N ILE A 8 -7.26 22.03 2.98
CA ILE A 8 -7.78 20.67 3.13
C ILE A 8 -7.75 19.87 1.82
N TYR A 9 -7.63 18.54 1.97
CA TYR A 9 -7.63 17.55 0.91
C TYR A 9 -8.73 16.50 1.16
N PRO A 10 -9.89 16.57 0.49
CA PRO A 10 -10.91 15.55 0.65
C PRO A 10 -10.53 14.26 -0.10
N VAL A 11 -10.22 13.17 0.61
CA VAL A 11 -9.80 11.89 0.01
C VAL A 11 -10.82 10.77 0.30
N GLY A 12 -11.24 10.08 -0.75
CA GLY A 12 -12.10 8.90 -0.68
C GLY A 12 -11.27 7.67 -0.98
N TYR A 13 -11.12 6.72 -0.07
CA TYR A 13 -10.18 5.62 -0.30
C TYR A 13 -10.60 4.61 -1.36
N SER A 14 -11.86 4.65 -1.81
CA SER A 14 -12.30 3.89 -2.99
C SER A 14 -11.93 4.58 -4.32
N ALA A 15 -11.41 5.82 -4.29
CA ALA A 15 -10.85 6.45 -5.47
C ALA A 15 -9.52 5.80 -5.86
N ARG A 16 -9.20 5.83 -7.16
CA ARG A 16 -7.95 5.30 -7.70
C ARG A 16 -6.76 6.03 -7.07
N TYR A 17 -5.72 5.28 -6.69
CA TYR A 17 -4.49 5.81 -6.10
C TYR A 17 -4.67 6.55 -4.77
N ALA A 18 -5.76 6.31 -4.05
CA ALA A 18 -6.01 7.01 -2.80
C ALA A 18 -4.93 6.73 -1.77
N LEU A 19 -4.37 5.51 -1.73
CA LEU A 19 -3.31 5.19 -0.76
C LEU A 19 -2.05 5.99 -1.04
N GLN A 20 -1.64 6.08 -2.31
CA GLN A 20 -0.46 6.84 -2.73
C GLN A 20 -0.62 8.33 -2.47
N ARG A 21 -1.81 8.88 -2.72
CA ARG A 21 -2.10 10.29 -2.46
C ARG A 21 -2.04 10.62 -0.98
N VAL A 22 -2.67 9.79 -0.14
CA VAL A 22 -2.59 9.96 1.32
C VAL A 22 -1.13 9.83 1.77
N ASP A 23 -0.43 8.79 1.35
CA ASP A 23 0.96 8.56 1.74
C ASP A 23 1.86 9.75 1.37
N THR A 24 1.73 10.27 0.15
CA THR A 24 2.51 11.43 -0.34
C THR A 24 2.21 12.70 0.44
N LEU A 25 0.93 12.98 0.71
CA LEU A 25 0.54 14.13 1.51
C LEU A 25 1.06 14.00 2.95
N MET A 26 1.00 12.81 3.53
CA MET A 26 1.46 12.53 4.89
C MET A 26 2.99 12.59 5.05
N GLN A 27 3.77 12.58 3.95
CA GLN A 27 5.21 12.87 4.01
C GLN A 27 5.52 14.36 4.19
N GLN A 28 4.55 15.25 4.01
CA GLN A 28 4.75 16.69 4.17
C GLN A 28 4.61 17.09 5.65
N PRO A 29 5.36 18.09 6.12
CA PRO A 29 5.24 18.56 7.51
C PRO A 29 3.86 19.17 7.76
N HIS A 30 3.35 19.07 9.00
CA HIS A 30 2.06 19.64 9.39
C HIS A 30 0.89 19.14 8.51
N VAL A 31 0.82 17.82 8.24
CA VAL A 31 -0.34 17.19 7.61
C VAL A 31 -0.96 16.19 8.57
N ARG A 32 -2.28 16.25 8.72
CA ARG A 32 -3.07 15.37 9.59
C ARG A 32 -4.11 14.60 8.78
N LEU A 33 -4.19 13.30 8.99
CA LEU A 33 -5.23 12.43 8.43
C LEU A 33 -6.42 12.40 9.37
N VAL A 34 -7.53 13.02 8.96
CA VAL A 34 -8.79 13.10 9.69
C VAL A 34 -9.76 12.07 9.13
N ASP A 35 -10.07 11.03 9.90
CA ASP A 35 -11.00 9.97 9.51
C ASP A 35 -12.43 10.32 9.91
N LEU A 36 -13.29 10.56 8.91
CA LEU A 36 -14.68 10.95 9.08
C LEU A 36 -15.63 9.74 9.15
N ARG A 37 -15.15 8.50 9.08
CA ARG A 37 -16.05 7.33 9.09
C ARG A 37 -16.67 7.09 10.46
N CYS A 38 -17.99 6.93 10.53
CA CYS A 38 -18.69 6.47 11.74
C CYS A 38 -18.09 5.18 12.30
N ASN A 39 -17.79 4.23 11.42
CA ASN A 39 -17.11 2.99 11.76
C ASN A 39 -15.82 2.88 10.93
N PRO A 40 -14.63 3.15 11.51
CA PRO A 40 -13.36 3.20 10.78
C PRO A 40 -12.75 1.80 10.56
N THR A 41 -13.58 0.85 10.12
CA THR A 41 -13.19 -0.49 9.68
C THR A 41 -13.12 -0.55 8.15
N SER A 42 -12.43 -1.56 7.61
CA SER A 42 -12.34 -1.78 6.17
C SER A 42 -11.93 -3.22 5.86
N GLN A 43 -12.42 -3.74 4.73
CA GLN A 43 -11.94 -4.99 4.14
C GLN A 43 -10.45 -4.90 3.74
N PHE A 44 -10.01 -3.70 3.40
CA PHE A 44 -8.62 -3.39 3.07
C PHE A 44 -7.87 -3.03 4.35
N SER A 45 -6.89 -3.85 4.72
CA SER A 45 -6.19 -3.75 6.00
C SER A 45 -5.53 -2.38 6.20
N GLN A 46 -4.99 -1.78 5.15
CA GLN A 46 -4.34 -0.46 5.18
C GLN A 46 -5.28 0.69 5.61
N TRP A 47 -6.59 0.54 5.42
CA TRP A 47 -7.60 1.55 5.77
C TRP A 47 -8.29 1.26 7.11
N ARG A 48 -7.85 0.27 7.88
CA ARG A 48 -8.39 0.00 9.22
C ARG A 48 -7.82 1.00 10.21
N ARG A 49 -8.64 1.49 11.16
CA ARG A 49 -8.22 2.40 12.22
C ARG A 49 -6.90 2.02 12.90
N LYS A 50 -6.80 0.79 13.40
CA LYS A 50 -5.58 0.30 14.07
C LYS A 50 -4.33 0.40 13.19
N THR A 51 -4.49 0.23 11.88
CA THR A 51 -3.40 0.37 10.91
C THR A 51 -3.04 1.83 10.69
N LEU A 52 -4.02 2.71 10.54
CA LEU A 52 -3.80 4.15 10.40
C LEU A 52 -3.17 4.77 11.66
N GLU A 53 -3.61 4.37 12.85
CA GLU A 53 -3.03 4.75 14.14
C GLU A 53 -1.56 4.31 14.25
N ARG A 54 -1.26 3.07 13.87
CA ARG A 54 0.10 2.54 13.88
C ARG A 54 1.01 3.27 12.89
N VAL A 55 0.51 3.62 11.71
CA VAL A 55 1.32 4.21 10.63
C VAL A 55 1.53 5.71 10.84
N TYR A 56 0.48 6.46 11.20
CA TYR A 56 0.53 7.93 11.28
C TYR A 56 0.57 8.48 12.70
N GLY A 57 0.38 7.64 13.74
CA GLY A 57 0.49 8.04 15.14
C GLY A 57 -0.36 9.27 15.47
N ALA A 58 0.27 10.30 16.05
CA ALA A 58 -0.37 11.55 16.44
C ALA A 58 -0.94 12.38 15.26
N ALA A 59 -0.49 12.11 14.03
CA ALA A 59 -1.00 12.75 12.82
C ALA A 59 -2.29 12.09 12.31
N TYR A 60 -2.78 11.01 12.93
CA TYR A 60 -4.10 10.46 12.68
C TYR A 60 -5.10 10.95 13.74
N TYR A 61 -6.27 11.42 13.30
CA TYR A 61 -7.37 11.81 14.17
C TYR A 61 -8.68 11.22 13.67
N TRP A 62 -9.39 10.49 14.53
CA TRP A 62 -10.70 9.96 14.20
C TRP A 62 -11.79 10.92 14.66
N ALA A 63 -12.47 11.55 13.70
CA ALA A 63 -13.57 12.50 13.93
C ALA A 63 -14.95 11.88 13.65
N GLY A 64 -15.02 10.57 13.37
CA GLY A 64 -16.25 9.90 12.98
C GLY A 64 -17.34 9.86 14.03
N ALA A 65 -17.03 10.13 15.30
CA ALA A 65 -18.04 10.25 16.37
C ALA A 65 -18.89 11.53 16.25
N SER A 66 -18.37 12.58 15.60
CA SER A 66 -19.03 13.87 15.42
C SER A 66 -19.35 14.16 13.95
N LEU A 67 -18.36 13.97 13.07
CA LEU A 67 -18.43 14.31 11.64
C LEU A 67 -18.75 13.11 10.74
N GLY A 68 -19.12 11.98 11.35
CA GLY A 68 -19.58 10.82 10.60
C GLY A 68 -20.99 10.99 10.05
N ASN A 69 -21.24 10.41 8.87
CA ASN A 69 -22.59 10.34 8.31
C ASN A 69 -23.43 9.30 9.08
N ARG A 70 -24.46 9.75 9.81
CA ARG A 70 -25.43 8.89 10.49
C ARG A 70 -26.05 7.88 9.53
N ASN A 71 -26.34 8.32 8.31
CA ASN A 71 -27.03 7.56 7.27
C ASN A 71 -26.05 6.91 6.27
N TYR A 72 -24.93 6.36 6.76
CA TYR A 72 -23.88 5.83 5.88
C TYR A 72 -24.23 4.46 5.24
N ASP A 73 -25.23 3.77 5.77
CA ASP A 73 -25.63 2.41 5.40
C ASP A 73 -27.02 2.33 4.76
N ASN A 74 -27.58 3.48 4.38
CA ASN A 74 -28.91 3.60 3.78
C ASN A 74 -28.96 4.78 2.80
N ASP A 75 -30.07 4.92 2.07
CA ASP A 75 -30.24 5.95 1.03
C ASP A 75 -30.84 7.27 1.56
N LEU A 76 -30.87 7.46 2.89
CA LEU A 76 -31.35 8.73 3.46
C LEU A 76 -30.34 9.86 3.21
N PRO A 77 -30.79 11.12 3.24
CA PRO A 77 -29.90 12.27 3.10
C PRO A 77 -28.74 12.26 4.10
N ILE A 78 -27.61 12.86 3.70
CA ILE A 78 -26.44 12.99 4.58
C ILE A 78 -26.81 13.79 5.82
N GLU A 79 -26.54 13.21 6.99
CA GLU A 79 -26.73 13.83 8.29
C GLU A 79 -25.47 13.57 9.14
N LEU A 80 -24.82 14.62 9.62
CA LEU A 80 -23.66 14.48 10.50
C LEU A 80 -24.13 14.19 11.94
N LEU A 81 -23.38 13.40 12.70
CA LEU A 81 -23.77 12.97 14.05
C LEU A 81 -23.88 14.13 15.06
N ASP A 82 -22.83 14.95 15.17
CA ASP A 82 -22.74 16.11 16.06
C ASP A 82 -21.69 17.10 15.51
N PRO A 83 -22.05 17.93 14.52
CA PRO A 83 -21.06 18.64 13.71
C PRO A 83 -20.29 19.74 14.44
N GLU A 84 -20.89 20.46 15.40
CA GLU A 84 -20.24 21.62 16.04
C GLU A 84 -18.89 21.31 16.70
N PRO A 85 -18.78 20.36 17.65
CA PRO A 85 -17.49 20.07 18.30
C PRO A 85 -16.47 19.48 17.31
N GLY A 86 -16.94 18.75 16.29
CA GLY A 86 -16.09 18.23 15.23
C GLY A 86 -15.47 19.34 14.38
N ILE A 87 -16.29 20.29 13.91
CA ILE A 87 -15.84 21.43 13.11
C ILE A 87 -14.91 22.34 13.93
N ALA A 88 -15.26 22.64 15.18
CA ALA A 88 -14.41 23.42 16.08
C ALA A 88 -13.01 22.81 16.20
N ARG A 89 -12.92 21.48 16.42
CA ARG A 89 -11.64 20.77 16.49
C ARG A 89 -10.83 20.85 15.19
N LEU A 90 -11.49 20.73 14.04
CA LEU A 90 -10.78 20.84 12.76
C LEU A 90 -10.27 22.27 12.51
N CYS A 91 -11.04 23.29 12.90
CA CYS A 91 -10.61 24.68 12.86
C CYS A 91 -9.37 24.92 13.75
N GLU A 92 -9.32 24.34 14.94
CA GLU A 92 -8.14 24.42 15.82
C GLU A 92 -6.88 23.86 15.14
N PHE A 93 -6.97 22.69 14.51
CA PHE A 93 -5.82 22.13 13.78
C PHE A 93 -5.38 23.05 12.65
N LEU A 94 -6.32 23.57 11.85
CA LEU A 94 -6.02 24.49 10.74
C LEU A 94 -5.36 25.80 11.24
N GLN A 95 -5.81 26.33 12.38
CA GLN A 95 -5.24 27.52 13.02
C GLN A 95 -3.83 27.27 13.58
N GLN A 96 -3.54 26.04 14.01
CA GLN A 96 -2.20 25.60 14.43
C GLN A 96 -1.25 25.38 13.24
N GLY A 97 -1.73 25.52 12.00
CA GLY A 97 -0.96 25.37 10.78
C GLY A 97 -0.98 23.96 10.19
N ASP A 98 -1.77 23.04 10.76
CA ASP A 98 -1.98 21.73 10.14
C ASP A 98 -2.78 21.89 8.83
N ARG A 99 -2.45 21.05 7.86
CA ARG A 99 -3.24 20.81 6.64
C ARG A 99 -3.96 19.49 6.81
N LEU A 100 -5.25 19.45 6.48
CA LEU A 100 -6.08 18.28 6.82
C LEU A 100 -6.40 17.44 5.60
N ILE A 101 -6.17 16.14 5.68
CA ILE A 101 -6.75 15.16 4.77
C ILE A 101 -8.07 14.69 5.38
N LEU A 102 -9.19 14.94 4.70
CA LEU A 102 -10.51 14.47 5.14
C LEU A 102 -10.81 13.11 4.49
N LEU A 103 -10.64 12.03 5.25
CA LEU A 103 -10.77 10.66 4.79
C LEU A 103 -12.20 10.13 4.93
N CYS A 104 -12.68 9.50 3.86
CA CYS A 104 -13.91 8.70 3.84
C CYS A 104 -13.71 7.46 2.92
N GLN A 105 -14.68 6.55 2.89
CA GLN A 105 -14.73 5.47 1.91
C GLN A 105 -15.15 5.95 0.50
N CYS A 106 -16.21 6.76 0.40
CA CYS A 106 -16.89 7.07 -0.87
C CYS A 106 -15.92 7.65 -1.92
N PRO A 107 -15.94 7.19 -3.18
CA PRO A 107 -15.04 7.70 -4.22
C PRO A 107 -15.40 9.13 -4.65
N GLU A 108 -16.68 9.39 -4.91
CA GLU A 108 -17.15 10.70 -5.37
C GLU A 108 -17.23 11.70 -4.22
N TYR A 109 -16.57 12.85 -4.37
CA TYR A 109 -16.54 13.90 -3.35
C TYR A 109 -17.87 14.65 -3.26
N ARG A 110 -18.46 15.01 -4.41
CA ARG A 110 -19.60 15.95 -4.46
C ARG A 110 -20.86 15.43 -3.77
N VAL A 111 -21.04 14.12 -3.73
CA VAL A 111 -22.20 13.44 -3.09
C VAL A 111 -21.82 12.75 -1.78
N CYS A 112 -20.65 13.04 -1.23
CA CYS A 112 -20.16 12.46 0.02
C CYS A 112 -20.34 13.45 1.18
N HIS A 113 -20.46 12.94 2.41
CA HIS A 113 -20.50 13.79 3.61
C HIS A 113 -19.24 14.63 3.80
N ARG A 114 -18.11 14.24 3.19
CA ARG A 114 -16.92 15.09 3.07
C ARG A 114 -17.29 16.48 2.57
N ALA A 115 -18.12 16.61 1.52
CA ALA A 115 -18.53 17.90 0.99
C ALA A 115 -19.37 18.73 1.98
N VAL A 116 -20.16 18.07 2.85
CA VAL A 116 -20.90 18.74 3.92
C VAL A 116 -19.94 19.28 4.99
N VAL A 117 -18.97 18.47 5.43
CA VAL A 117 -17.93 18.89 6.38
C VAL A 117 -17.12 20.07 5.81
N VAL A 118 -16.71 19.99 4.54
CA VAL A 118 -16.00 21.09 3.87
C VAL A 118 -16.81 22.37 3.84
N ARG A 119 -18.11 22.29 3.52
CA ARG A 119 -18.98 23.47 3.49
C ARG A 119 -19.07 24.14 4.85
N LEU A 120 -19.23 23.37 5.93
CA LEU A 120 -19.24 23.89 7.30
C LEU A 120 -17.88 24.53 7.67
N LEU A 121 -16.77 23.91 7.27
CA LEU A 121 -15.44 24.49 7.48
C LEU A 121 -15.25 25.80 6.70
N GLN A 122 -15.73 25.90 5.46
CA GLN A 122 -15.67 27.14 4.67
C GLN A 122 -16.54 28.26 5.25
N GLN A 123 -17.67 27.92 5.88
CA GLN A 123 -18.49 28.88 6.62
C GLN A 123 -17.74 29.41 7.86
N ALA A 124 -17.06 28.53 8.59
CA ALA A 124 -16.26 28.91 9.77
C ALA A 124 -14.93 29.61 9.41
N MET A 125 -14.34 29.25 8.27
CA MET A 125 -13.05 29.75 7.78
C MET A 125 -13.15 30.11 6.29
N PRO A 126 -13.62 31.33 5.94
CA PRO A 126 -13.84 31.73 4.54
C PRO A 126 -12.59 31.71 3.65
N SER A 127 -11.39 31.77 4.24
CA SER A 127 -10.11 31.67 3.52
C SER A 127 -9.66 30.24 3.23
N LEU A 128 -10.45 29.23 3.62
CA LEU A 128 -10.10 27.82 3.46
C LEU A 128 -10.02 27.41 1.99
N GLN A 129 -8.87 26.87 1.62
CA GLN A 129 -8.61 26.28 0.32
C GLN A 129 -8.90 24.79 0.33
N VAL A 130 -9.64 24.34 -0.69
CA VAL A 130 -9.97 22.93 -0.90
C VAL A 130 -9.20 22.46 -2.12
N VAL A 131 -8.19 21.60 -1.91
CA VAL A 131 -7.38 21.05 -2.99
C VAL A 131 -7.85 19.63 -3.26
N GLN A 132 -8.41 19.40 -4.44
CA GLN A 132 -8.85 18.07 -4.84
C GLN A 132 -7.62 17.17 -5.07
N PRO A 133 -7.50 16.00 -4.42
CA PRO A 133 -6.33 15.15 -4.55
C PRO A 133 -6.05 14.71 -5.99
N GLU A 134 -7.05 14.70 -6.87
CA GLU A 134 -6.94 14.40 -8.30
C GLU A 134 -6.15 15.45 -9.08
N THR A 135 -6.06 16.68 -8.58
CA THR A 135 -5.31 17.76 -9.23
C THR A 135 -3.84 17.78 -8.80
N LEU A 136 -3.47 16.95 -7.82
CA LEU A 136 -2.07 16.78 -7.44
C LEU A 136 -1.34 15.97 -8.52
N PRO A 137 -0.05 16.23 -8.77
CA PRO A 137 0.73 15.44 -9.71
C PRO A 137 0.57 13.94 -9.43
N GLU A 138 0.37 13.15 -10.49
CA GLU A 138 0.22 11.71 -10.35
C GLU A 138 1.50 11.14 -9.72
N VAL A 139 1.34 10.50 -8.57
CA VAL A 139 2.42 9.78 -7.92
C VAL A 139 2.31 8.35 -8.38
N GLN A 140 3.28 7.87 -9.16
CA GLN A 140 3.36 6.45 -9.47
C GLN A 140 3.43 5.66 -8.17
N GLY A 141 2.40 4.85 -7.94
CA GLY A 141 2.33 3.93 -6.83
C GLY A 141 3.02 2.63 -7.15
N TYR A 142 3.59 2.01 -6.13
CA TYR A 142 3.97 0.62 -6.21
C TYR A 142 2.73 -0.27 -6.09
N TRP A 143 2.78 -1.40 -6.78
CA TRP A 143 1.77 -2.44 -6.71
C TRP A 143 2.37 -3.68 -6.07
N GLY A 144 1.58 -4.43 -5.31
CA GLY A 144 1.99 -5.65 -4.64
C GLY A 144 1.18 -6.85 -5.10
N LEU A 145 1.82 -8.02 -5.14
CA LEU A 145 1.18 -9.32 -5.33
C LEU A 145 1.62 -10.29 -4.22
N SER A 146 0.70 -10.67 -3.34
CA SER A 146 0.97 -11.66 -2.28
C SER A 146 0.89 -13.08 -2.82
N ILE A 147 1.98 -13.81 -2.65
CA ILE A 147 2.22 -15.17 -3.15
C ILE A 147 2.66 -16.02 -1.95
N ARG A 148 2.17 -17.25 -1.86
CA ARG A 148 2.59 -18.15 -0.77
C ARG A 148 4.01 -18.65 -1.03
N PRO A 149 4.93 -18.60 -0.05
CA PRO A 149 6.17 -19.36 -0.14
C PRO A 149 5.88 -20.87 -0.26
N PRO A 150 6.70 -21.67 -0.96
CA PRO A 150 8.00 -21.32 -1.53
C PRO A 150 7.92 -20.61 -2.90
N TYR A 151 6.75 -20.55 -3.54
CA TYR A 151 6.59 -20.00 -4.89
C TYR A 151 7.05 -18.55 -5.01
N SER A 152 6.76 -17.73 -4.00
CA SER A 152 7.22 -16.34 -3.92
C SER A 152 8.74 -16.24 -4.04
N TYR A 153 9.47 -17.12 -3.35
CA TYR A 153 10.93 -17.13 -3.35
C TYR A 153 11.51 -17.57 -4.69
N TRP A 154 10.94 -18.61 -5.30
CA TRP A 154 11.36 -19.06 -6.63
C TRP A 154 11.10 -18.00 -7.71
N LEU A 155 9.96 -17.31 -7.64
CA LEU A 155 9.63 -16.18 -8.53
C LEU A 155 10.57 -14.98 -8.35
N ALA A 156 11.01 -14.72 -7.13
CA ALA A 156 11.96 -13.65 -6.87
C ALA A 156 13.39 -14.01 -7.29
N ASN A 157 13.72 -15.29 -7.52
CA ASN A 157 15.07 -15.77 -7.81
C ASN A 157 15.15 -16.63 -9.09
N PRO A 158 14.62 -16.17 -10.25
CA PRO A 158 14.65 -16.97 -11.48
C PRO A 158 16.08 -17.21 -11.99
N THR A 159 16.98 -16.23 -11.85
CA THR A 159 18.39 -16.37 -12.25
C THR A 159 19.09 -17.47 -11.48
N ARG A 160 18.81 -17.60 -10.17
CA ARG A 160 19.41 -18.65 -9.34
C ARG A 160 18.91 -20.05 -9.71
N LEU A 161 17.67 -20.18 -10.18
CA LEU A 161 17.18 -21.43 -10.78
C LEU A 161 18.01 -21.76 -12.03
N MET A 162 18.22 -20.78 -12.92
CA MET A 162 19.01 -21.00 -14.14
C MET A 162 20.48 -21.35 -13.87
N GLU A 163 21.12 -20.69 -12.91
CA GLU A 163 22.50 -20.98 -12.48
C GLU A 163 22.67 -22.43 -11.99
N LEU A 164 21.62 -23.01 -11.42
CA LEU A 164 21.57 -24.40 -11.00
C LEU A 164 21.15 -25.37 -12.12
N GLY A 165 20.97 -24.89 -13.34
CA GLY A 165 20.48 -25.68 -14.48
C GLY A 165 18.99 -26.06 -14.37
N LEU A 166 18.23 -25.38 -13.51
CA LEU A 166 16.81 -25.65 -13.26
C LEU A 166 15.93 -24.71 -14.12
N PRO A 167 14.71 -25.13 -14.48
CA PRO A 167 13.77 -24.27 -15.19
C PRO A 167 13.39 -23.06 -14.32
N PRO A 168 13.56 -21.82 -14.81
CA PRO A 168 13.22 -20.63 -14.03
C PRO A 168 11.72 -20.53 -13.79
N LYS A 169 11.31 -20.08 -12.61
CA LYS A 169 9.91 -19.76 -12.33
C LYS A 169 9.68 -18.31 -12.71
N THR A 170 9.05 -18.08 -13.85
CA THR A 170 8.71 -16.75 -14.38
C THR A 170 7.19 -16.54 -14.47
N LEU A 171 6.41 -17.45 -13.89
CA LEU A 171 4.96 -17.42 -13.96
C LEU A 171 4.31 -17.73 -12.61
N GLU A 172 3.33 -16.93 -12.23
CA GLU A 172 2.48 -17.12 -11.04
C GLU A 172 1.07 -17.58 -11.43
N ASN A 173 0.62 -18.71 -10.90
CA ASN A 173 -0.70 -19.26 -11.23
C ASN A 173 -1.80 -18.62 -10.36
N ARG A 174 -2.93 -18.24 -10.97
CA ARG A 174 -4.07 -17.62 -10.28
C ARG A 174 -5.40 -18.16 -10.76
N GLY A 175 -6.38 -18.19 -9.86
CA GLY A 175 -7.79 -18.44 -10.19
C GLY A 175 -8.54 -17.22 -10.73
N TRP A 176 -7.84 -16.09 -10.96
CA TRP A 176 -8.42 -14.83 -11.39
C TRP A 176 -7.48 -14.11 -12.36
N THR A 177 -8.02 -13.18 -13.15
CA THR A 177 -7.28 -12.42 -14.17
C THR A 177 -7.25 -10.92 -13.86
N THR A 178 -6.37 -10.19 -14.55
CA THR A 178 -6.20 -8.73 -14.43
C THR A 178 -5.80 -8.09 -15.75
N ARG A 179 -6.22 -6.83 -15.94
CA ARG A 179 -5.75 -5.96 -17.03
C ARG A 179 -4.47 -5.19 -16.67
N PHE A 180 -4.03 -5.23 -15.41
CA PHE A 180 -2.82 -4.54 -14.97
C PHE A 180 -1.59 -5.09 -15.70
N ARG A 181 -0.70 -4.19 -16.13
CA ARG A 181 0.63 -4.46 -16.68
C ARG A 181 1.59 -3.40 -16.17
N GLY A 182 2.79 -3.79 -15.77
CA GLY A 182 3.78 -2.88 -15.19
C GLY A 182 4.50 -3.47 -13.99
N GLU A 183 5.25 -2.62 -13.30
CA GLU A 183 6.06 -3.00 -12.15
C GLU A 183 5.21 -3.48 -10.98
N ILE A 184 5.69 -4.54 -10.32
CA ILE A 184 5.02 -5.15 -9.18
C ILE A 184 6.03 -5.71 -8.18
N LEU A 185 5.74 -5.50 -6.90
CA LEU A 185 6.46 -6.06 -5.78
C LEU A 185 5.90 -7.45 -5.45
N LEU A 186 6.80 -8.42 -5.31
CA LEU A 186 6.48 -9.79 -4.95
C LEU A 186 6.47 -9.92 -3.43
N HIS A 187 5.29 -10.10 -2.87
CA HIS A 187 5.09 -10.29 -1.44
C HIS A 187 5.05 -11.77 -1.08
N SER A 188 5.85 -12.17 -0.09
CA SER A 188 5.82 -13.51 0.47
C SER A 188 4.82 -13.58 1.62
N GLY A 189 3.75 -14.35 1.43
CA GLY A 189 2.71 -14.56 2.44
C GLY A 189 3.23 -15.18 3.74
N THR A 190 2.42 -15.11 4.80
CA THR A 190 2.78 -15.67 6.13
C THR A 190 2.62 -17.18 6.21
N THR A 191 1.81 -17.76 5.33
CA THR A 191 1.57 -19.21 5.24
C THR A 191 2.40 -19.81 4.11
N VAL A 192 3.25 -20.77 4.45
CA VAL A 192 3.95 -21.61 3.47
C VAL A 192 2.95 -22.60 2.88
N GLU A 193 2.96 -22.78 1.56
CA GLU A 193 2.11 -23.74 0.86
C GLU A 193 2.49 -25.17 1.27
N PRO A 194 1.60 -25.90 1.97
CA PRO A 194 1.89 -27.24 2.46
C PRO A 194 2.21 -28.19 1.31
N GLY A 195 3.28 -28.98 1.46
CA GLY A 195 3.65 -30.02 0.48
C GLY A 195 4.19 -29.51 -0.86
N ALA A 196 4.14 -28.21 -1.16
CA ALA A 196 4.59 -27.65 -2.44
C ALA A 196 6.05 -28.02 -2.76
N PHE A 197 6.94 -27.86 -1.79
CA PHE A 197 8.35 -28.21 -1.98
C PHE A 197 8.54 -29.72 -2.24
N ALA A 198 7.90 -30.58 -1.45
CA ALA A 198 7.99 -32.03 -1.61
C ALA A 198 7.45 -32.51 -2.97
N TYR A 199 6.38 -31.89 -3.46
CA TYR A 199 5.83 -32.15 -4.78
C TYR A 199 6.81 -31.74 -5.88
N TRP A 200 7.28 -30.49 -5.87
CA TRP A 200 8.12 -29.96 -6.94
C TRP A 200 9.52 -30.57 -6.99
N LYS A 201 10.10 -30.95 -5.85
CA LYS A 201 11.37 -31.68 -5.81
C LYS A 201 11.34 -32.98 -6.63
N ARG A 202 10.19 -33.65 -6.73
CA ARG A 202 10.03 -34.87 -7.52
C ARG A 202 9.99 -34.61 -9.04
N ILE A 203 9.55 -33.43 -9.44
CA ILE A 203 9.40 -33.02 -10.84
C ILE A 203 10.67 -32.33 -11.34
N ILE A 204 11.31 -31.54 -10.46
CA ILE A 204 12.51 -30.75 -10.73
C ILE A 204 13.55 -31.15 -9.67
N PRO A 205 14.33 -32.23 -9.91
CA PRO A 205 15.44 -32.62 -9.04
C PRO A 205 16.46 -31.49 -8.92
N GLY A 206 16.98 -31.24 -7.71
CA GLY A 206 17.95 -30.17 -7.43
C GLY A 206 17.33 -28.89 -6.85
N LEU A 207 15.99 -28.81 -6.79
CA LEU A 207 15.28 -27.67 -6.21
C LEU A 207 15.61 -27.44 -4.71
N GLU A 208 16.10 -28.46 -4.01
CA GLU A 208 16.62 -28.34 -2.64
C GLU A 208 17.76 -27.33 -2.48
N CYS A 209 18.58 -27.12 -3.50
CA CYS A 209 19.70 -26.18 -3.48
C CYS A 209 19.27 -24.71 -3.40
N LEU A 210 17.98 -24.43 -3.61
CA LEU A 210 17.37 -23.10 -3.49
C LEU A 210 16.71 -22.84 -2.14
N THR A 211 16.64 -23.84 -1.26
CA THR A 211 16.00 -23.64 0.04
C THR A 211 16.86 -22.71 0.88
N PRO A 212 16.36 -21.54 1.32
CA PRO A 212 17.14 -20.65 2.19
C PRO A 212 17.44 -21.36 3.51
N THR A 213 18.69 -21.26 3.97
CA THR A 213 19.13 -21.89 5.23
C THR A 213 18.37 -21.39 6.45
N GLN A 214 17.95 -20.12 6.43
CA GLN A 214 17.16 -19.48 7.48
C GLN A 214 15.64 -19.65 7.29
N GLY A 215 15.22 -20.42 6.28
CA GLY A 215 13.82 -20.56 5.87
C GLY A 215 13.34 -19.43 4.96
N TYR A 216 12.15 -19.62 4.39
CA TYR A 216 11.57 -18.63 3.47
C TYR A 216 11.23 -17.33 4.22
N PRO A 217 11.57 -16.15 3.68
CA PRO A 217 11.07 -14.90 4.23
C PRO A 217 9.53 -14.85 4.12
N ARG A 218 8.88 -14.27 5.13
CA ARG A 218 7.41 -14.28 5.27
C ARG A 218 6.92 -12.92 5.73
N GLY A 219 5.72 -12.53 5.29
CA GLY A 219 5.11 -11.26 5.67
C GLY A 219 5.87 -10.03 5.16
N ALA A 220 6.55 -10.16 4.02
CA ALA A 220 7.42 -9.13 3.47
C ALA A 220 7.41 -9.12 1.94
N PHE A 221 7.71 -7.97 1.33
CA PHE A 221 8.15 -7.93 -0.07
C PHE A 221 9.56 -8.49 -0.17
N ILE A 222 9.79 -9.40 -1.11
CA ILE A 222 11.07 -10.13 -1.24
C ILE A 222 11.63 -10.08 -2.66
N GLY A 223 10.87 -9.53 -3.60
CA GLY A 223 11.30 -9.36 -4.97
C GLY A 223 10.50 -8.26 -5.66
N ARG A 224 10.96 -7.89 -6.84
CA ARG A 224 10.25 -7.03 -7.79
C ARG A 224 10.30 -7.69 -9.16
N ALA A 225 9.28 -7.45 -9.97
CA ALA A 225 9.17 -7.95 -11.33
C ALA A 225 8.29 -6.99 -12.15
N ARG A 226 8.16 -7.26 -13.45
CA ARG A 226 7.16 -6.63 -14.31
C ARG A 226 6.11 -7.67 -14.71
N LEU A 227 4.85 -7.41 -14.41
CA LEU A 227 3.74 -8.21 -14.95
C LEU A 227 3.56 -7.86 -16.43
N ALA A 228 4.08 -8.72 -17.30
CA ALA A 228 4.13 -8.51 -18.74
C ALA A 228 2.88 -9.04 -19.45
N ASP A 229 2.37 -10.19 -18.99
CA ASP A 229 1.16 -10.78 -19.56
C ASP A 229 0.36 -11.65 -18.57
N VAL A 230 -0.86 -12.02 -18.95
CA VAL A 230 -1.69 -13.02 -18.29
C VAL A 230 -2.14 -14.02 -19.35
N VAL A 231 -1.55 -15.21 -19.33
CA VAL A 231 -1.84 -16.29 -20.29
C VAL A 231 -2.85 -17.29 -19.73
N THR A 232 -3.61 -17.93 -20.61
CA THR A 232 -4.55 -19.00 -20.26
C THR A 232 -4.06 -20.39 -20.64
N SER A 233 -2.91 -20.48 -21.32
CA SER A 233 -2.20 -21.72 -21.65
C SER A 233 -0.71 -21.44 -21.76
N SER A 234 0.13 -22.36 -21.26
CA SER A 234 1.58 -22.30 -21.44
C SER A 234 2.18 -23.71 -21.47
N ARG A 235 3.33 -23.86 -22.14
CA ARG A 235 4.17 -25.06 -22.08
C ARG A 235 5.17 -25.03 -20.93
N ASP A 236 5.21 -23.93 -20.18
CA ASP A 236 6.03 -23.79 -18.99
C ASP A 236 5.64 -24.86 -17.96
N VAL A 237 6.63 -25.59 -17.46
CA VAL A 237 6.49 -26.61 -16.42
C VAL A 237 5.79 -26.07 -15.17
N TRP A 238 5.96 -24.78 -14.86
CA TRP A 238 5.36 -24.15 -13.70
C TRP A 238 3.89 -23.77 -13.90
N PHE A 239 3.34 -23.84 -15.12
CA PHE A 239 1.98 -23.41 -15.43
C PHE A 239 0.93 -24.44 -14.96
N CYS A 240 -0.09 -23.98 -14.24
CA CYS A 240 -1.21 -24.80 -13.78
C CYS A 240 -2.46 -23.94 -13.54
N GLY A 241 -3.63 -24.51 -13.86
CA GLY A 241 -4.90 -23.83 -13.66
C GLY A 241 -5.25 -22.85 -14.80
N PRO A 242 -6.17 -21.90 -14.54
CA PRO A 242 -6.81 -21.14 -15.62
C PRO A 242 -6.02 -19.90 -16.08
N TYR A 243 -5.16 -19.33 -15.23
CA TYR A 243 -4.39 -18.12 -15.55
C TYR A 243 -2.97 -18.19 -15.01
N GLY A 244 -2.04 -17.75 -15.84
CA GLY A 244 -0.62 -17.62 -15.52
C GLY A 244 -0.14 -16.20 -15.72
N PHE A 245 0.32 -15.58 -14.66
CA PHE A 245 0.83 -14.21 -14.66
C PHE A 245 2.30 -14.25 -15.04
N VAL A 246 2.63 -13.77 -16.24
CA VAL A 246 3.99 -13.75 -16.79
C VAL A 246 4.76 -12.60 -16.15
N LEU A 247 5.81 -12.95 -15.43
CA LEU A 247 6.67 -12.03 -14.67
C LEU A 247 8.05 -11.98 -15.32
N GLU A 248 8.38 -10.80 -15.84
CA GLU A 248 9.66 -10.49 -16.47
C GLU A 248 10.53 -9.67 -15.52
N ASP A 249 11.85 -9.66 -15.76
CA ASP A 249 12.83 -8.86 -15.04
C ASP A 249 12.79 -9.07 -13.50
N ALA A 250 12.39 -10.28 -13.09
CA ALA A 250 12.20 -10.59 -11.68
C ALA A 250 13.55 -10.73 -10.96
N GLN A 251 13.67 -10.02 -9.85
CA GLN A 251 14.89 -9.95 -9.06
C GLN A 251 14.56 -9.88 -7.56
N PRO A 252 15.40 -10.47 -6.70
CA PRO A 252 15.20 -10.41 -5.27
C PRO A 252 15.49 -9.00 -4.77
N ILE A 253 14.86 -8.63 -3.66
CA ILE A 253 15.19 -7.43 -2.89
C ILE A 253 15.37 -7.83 -1.43
N GLU A 254 16.05 -6.98 -0.65
CA GLU A 254 16.05 -7.15 0.80
C GLU A 254 14.60 -7.17 1.33
N PRO A 255 14.26 -8.11 2.23
CA PRO A 255 12.89 -8.23 2.71
C PRO A 255 12.36 -6.94 3.35
N ILE A 256 11.27 -6.40 2.81
CA ILE A 256 10.58 -5.23 3.37
C ILE A 256 9.30 -5.70 4.09
N PRO A 257 9.23 -5.69 5.44
CA PRO A 257 8.06 -6.15 6.18
C PRO A 257 6.81 -5.35 5.79
N TYR A 258 5.77 -6.06 5.34
CA TYR A 258 4.51 -5.44 4.94
C TYR A 258 3.36 -6.43 5.02
N PRO A 259 2.15 -6.04 5.47
CA PRO A 259 1.00 -6.93 5.43
C PRO A 259 0.60 -7.25 3.99
N GLY A 260 0.45 -8.53 3.68
CA GLY A 260 -0.08 -8.95 2.39
C GLY A 260 -1.56 -8.64 2.23
N ALA A 261 -2.04 -8.65 0.99
CA ALA A 261 -3.46 -8.48 0.66
C ALA A 261 -3.90 -9.37 -0.50
N LEU A 262 -5.21 -9.51 -0.68
CA LEU A 262 -5.79 -10.26 -1.80
C LEU A 262 -5.65 -9.47 -3.10
N LYS A 263 -5.59 -10.20 -4.22
CA LYS A 263 -5.40 -9.66 -5.58
C LYS A 263 -4.13 -8.80 -5.68
N ILE A 264 -4.06 -7.95 -6.69
CA ILE A 264 -3.07 -6.86 -6.76
C ILE A 264 -3.54 -5.74 -5.84
N PHE A 265 -2.62 -5.17 -5.06
CA PHE A 265 -2.93 -4.10 -4.11
C PHE A 265 -1.94 -2.94 -4.20
N GLU A 266 -2.40 -1.74 -3.85
CA GLU A 266 -1.58 -0.55 -3.77
C GLU A 266 -0.61 -0.64 -2.58
N VAL A 267 0.63 -0.19 -2.78
CA VAL A 267 1.67 -0.15 -1.76
C VAL A 267 2.10 1.31 -1.54
N PRO A 268 2.16 1.79 -0.28
CA PRO A 268 2.65 3.13 0.04
C PRO A 268 4.11 3.29 -0.41
N ARG A 269 4.41 4.45 -0.98
CA ARG A 269 5.76 4.78 -1.45
C ARG A 269 6.75 4.90 -0.29
N SER A 270 6.30 5.44 0.83
CA SER A 270 7.10 5.62 2.05
C SER A 270 7.78 4.34 2.53
N ILE A 271 7.11 3.19 2.39
CA ILE A 271 7.66 1.89 2.79
C ILE A 271 8.85 1.49 1.91
N ILE A 272 8.85 1.87 0.63
CA ILE A 272 9.92 1.57 -0.32
C ILE A 272 11.07 2.58 -0.14
N ASP A 273 10.75 3.86 -0.03
CA ASP A 273 11.77 4.91 0.13
C ASP A 273 12.53 4.76 1.46
N GLN A 274 11.84 4.38 2.55
CA GLN A 274 12.49 4.06 3.84
C GLN A 274 13.51 2.93 3.67
N SER A 275 13.16 1.85 2.97
CA SER A 275 14.08 0.72 2.74
C SER A 275 15.35 1.14 1.99
N HIS A 276 15.22 1.98 0.95
CA HIS A 276 16.36 2.47 0.18
C HIS A 276 17.26 3.41 1.00
N SER A 277 16.68 4.22 1.89
CA SER A 277 17.46 5.10 2.77
C SER A 277 18.26 4.34 3.82
N THR A 278 17.68 3.28 4.41
CA THR A 278 18.37 2.40 5.38
C THR A 278 19.54 1.69 4.71
N GLN A 279 19.31 1.08 3.54
CA GLN A 279 20.37 0.39 2.78
C GLN A 279 21.55 1.30 2.41
N ARG A 280 21.28 2.56 2.04
CA ARG A 280 22.35 3.53 1.73
C ARG A 280 23.17 3.93 2.96
N ARG A 281 22.54 4.04 4.15
CA ARG A 281 23.23 4.35 5.40
C ARG A 281 24.11 3.18 5.85
N GLU A 282 23.59 1.96 5.83
CA GLU A 282 24.34 0.75 6.18
C GLU A 282 25.54 0.54 5.23
N ALA A 283 25.37 0.76 3.93
CA ALA A 283 26.46 0.70 2.95
C ALA A 283 27.54 1.79 3.19
N HIS A 284 27.13 2.98 3.64
CA HIS A 284 28.07 4.06 3.97
C HIS A 284 28.84 3.78 5.27
N GLU A 285 28.19 3.27 6.31
CA GLU A 285 28.83 2.87 7.57
C GLU A 285 29.78 1.68 7.38
N ALA A 286 29.39 0.66 6.62
CA ALA A 286 30.25 -0.49 6.30
C ALA A 286 31.53 -0.08 5.56
N ASN A 287 31.45 0.88 4.62
CA ASN A 287 32.63 1.41 3.94
C ASN A 287 33.51 2.30 4.82
N THR A 288 32.96 2.89 5.89
CA THR A 288 33.72 3.75 6.81
C THR A 288 34.49 2.91 7.84
N VAL A 289 33.95 1.75 8.25
CA VAL A 289 34.60 0.82 9.20
C VAL A 289 35.81 0.10 8.58
N VAL A 290 35.84 -0.09 7.25
CA VAL A 290 36.98 -0.73 6.55
C VAL A 290 38.15 0.25 6.34
N ALA A 291 37.94 1.56 6.54
CA ALA A 291 38.94 2.60 6.25
C ALA A 291 39.92 2.92 7.40
N HIS A 292 39.85 2.22 8.55
CA HIS A 292 40.83 2.34 9.63
C HIS A 292 41.41 0.99 10.08
N PRO A 293 42.43 0.48 9.38
CA PRO A 293 43.46 -0.33 9.98
C PRO A 293 44.64 0.56 10.40
N SER A 294 44.86 0.72 11.69
CA SER A 294 46.15 1.12 12.27
C SER A 294 46.36 0.33 13.55
#